data_AF-A0A925F7Y8-F1
#
_entry.id   AF-A0A925F7Y8-F1
#
_cell.length_a   1.000
_cell.length_b   1.000
_cell.length_c   1.000
_cell.angle_alpha   90.00
_cell.angle_beta   90.00
_cell.angle_gamma   90.00
#
_symmetry.space_group_name_H-M   'P 1'
#
loop_
_entity.id
_entity.type
_entity.pdbx_description
1 polymer ?
#
loop_
_entity_poly.entity_id
_entity_poly.type
_entity_poly.pdbx_seq_one_letter_code
_entity_poly.pdbx_strand_id
1 'polypeptide(L)'
;MDSELIKQFVGVAHKDPAKVKLLLEENADLLNCVNNLGGWDWEDAIGAAGHVGIPELATFLLDKGARPTICVAAMLGKIAVVKAYITAYPQMKDAVGPHKISLVRHAKAGGENAKEVLEYLTAIGAKE
;
A
#
# COMPACT_ATOMS: atom_id res chain seq x y z
N MET A 1 -18.86 11.23 3.01
CA MET A 1 -18.97 9.77 2.77
C MET A 1 -19.30 9.08 4.07
N ASP A 2 -20.12 8.04 4.06
CA ASP A 2 -20.46 7.27 5.26
C ASP A 2 -19.23 6.53 5.81
N SER A 3 -18.96 6.66 7.11
CA SER A 3 -17.80 6.04 7.76
C SER A 3 -17.87 4.52 7.77
N GLU A 4 -19.06 3.93 7.86
CA GLU A 4 -19.20 2.46 7.84
C GLU A 4 -18.92 1.89 6.45
N LEU A 5 -19.33 2.59 5.39
CA LEU A 5 -18.98 2.23 4.02
C LEU A 5 -17.47 2.31 3.78
N ILE A 6 -16.79 3.35 4.29
CA ILE A 6 -15.31 3.46 4.19
C ILE A 6 -14.64 2.29 4.90
N LYS A 7 -15.04 1.99 6.15
CA LYS A 7 -14.49 0.85 6.91
C LYS A 7 -14.71 -0.46 6.19
N GLN A 8 -15.90 -0.68 5.63
CA GLN A 8 -16.20 -1.87 4.84
C GLN A 8 -15.29 -1.97 3.62
N PHE A 9 -15.17 -0.88 2.86
CA PHE A 9 -14.35 -0.82 1.64
C PHE A 9 -12.87 -1.13 1.92
N VAL A 10 -12.28 -0.49 2.93
CA VAL A 10 -10.89 -0.74 3.35
C VAL A 10 -10.73 -2.16 3.92
N GLY A 11 -11.70 -2.61 4.71
CA GLY A 11 -11.69 -3.96 5.30
C GLY A 11 -11.71 -5.07 4.25
N VAL A 12 -12.51 -4.94 3.19
CA VAL A 12 -12.54 -5.95 2.12
C VAL A 12 -11.29 -5.91 1.23
N ALA A 13 -10.59 -4.77 1.14
CA ALA A 13 -9.36 -4.65 0.36
C ALA A 13 -8.21 -5.54 0.86
N HIS A 14 -8.30 -6.05 2.09
CA HIS A 14 -7.35 -7.02 2.63
C HIS A 14 -7.47 -8.44 2.04
N LYS A 15 -8.60 -8.79 1.41
CA LYS A 15 -8.89 -10.19 1.08
C LYS A 15 -9.85 -10.44 -0.10
N ASP A 16 -10.64 -9.46 -0.51
CA ASP A 16 -11.69 -9.66 -1.52
C ASP A 16 -11.63 -8.58 -2.63
N PRO A 17 -10.71 -8.73 -3.60
CA PRO A 17 -10.59 -7.80 -4.72
C PRO A 17 -11.86 -7.68 -5.57
N ALA A 18 -12.68 -8.74 -5.64
CA ALA A 18 -13.93 -8.71 -6.38
C ALA A 18 -14.94 -7.77 -5.70
N LYS A 19 -15.07 -7.86 -4.37
CA LYS A 19 -15.94 -6.96 -3.62
C LYS A 19 -15.44 -5.51 -3.64
N VAL A 20 -14.13 -5.28 -3.63
CA VAL A 20 -13.57 -3.92 -3.80
C VAL A 20 -14.01 -3.32 -5.14
N LYS A 21 -13.89 -4.08 -6.24
CA LYS A 21 -14.29 -3.61 -7.57
C LYS A 21 -15.77 -3.21 -7.61
N LEU A 22 -16.65 -4.07 -7.07
CA LEU A 22 -18.10 -3.80 -7.01
C LEU A 22 -18.41 -2.54 -6.20
N LEU A 23 -17.85 -2.40 -4.99
CA LEU A 23 -18.11 -1.23 -4.14
C LEU A 23 -17.61 0.07 -4.79
N LEU A 24 -16.46 0.01 -5.48
CA LEU A 24 -15.88 1.17 -6.16
C LEU A 24 -16.68 1.57 -7.41
N GLU A 25 -17.25 0.61 -8.14
CA GLU A 25 -18.15 0.89 -9.26
C GLU A 25 -19.43 1.58 -8.79
N GLU A 26 -19.99 1.16 -7.65
CA GLU A 26 -21.17 1.79 -7.05
C GLU A 26 -20.85 3.17 -6.45
N ASN A 27 -19.63 3.37 -5.95
CA ASN A 27 -19.22 4.59 -5.24
C ASN A 27 -17.77 4.99 -5.58
N ALA A 28 -17.57 5.68 -6.70
CA ALA A 28 -16.24 6.05 -7.20
C ALA A 28 -15.40 6.87 -6.20
N ASP A 29 -16.04 7.68 -5.36
CA ASP A 29 -15.37 8.50 -4.33
C ASP A 29 -14.67 7.66 -3.24
N LEU A 30 -14.96 6.35 -3.14
CA LEU A 30 -14.28 5.45 -2.21
C LEU A 30 -12.80 5.26 -2.52
N LEU A 31 -12.37 5.49 -3.76
CA LEU A 31 -11.01 5.21 -4.25
C LEU A 31 -9.91 5.72 -3.33
N ASN A 32 -10.07 6.93 -2.82
CA ASN A 32 -9.09 7.63 -1.98
C ASN A 32 -9.62 7.90 -0.57
N CYS A 33 -10.73 7.25 -0.17
CA CYS A 33 -11.24 7.34 1.19
C CYS A 33 -10.30 6.62 2.14
N VAL A 34 -10.05 7.24 3.29
CA VAL A 34 -9.13 6.75 4.31
C VAL A 34 -9.93 6.45 5.56
N ASN A 35 -9.79 5.23 6.08
CA ASN A 35 -10.30 4.84 7.37
C ASN A 35 -9.32 5.29 8.48
N ASN A 36 -9.83 6.01 9.47
CA ASN A 36 -9.07 6.34 10.67
C ASN A 36 -9.23 5.22 11.70
N LEU A 37 -8.17 4.45 11.93
CA LEU A 37 -8.15 3.35 12.89
C LEU A 37 -7.83 3.85 14.32
N GLY A 38 -7.45 5.12 14.47
CA GLY A 38 -6.98 5.70 15.72
C GLY A 38 -5.48 5.47 15.94
N GLY A 39 -4.89 6.12 16.96
CA GLY A 39 -3.48 5.89 17.31
C GLY A 39 -2.46 6.26 16.23
N TRP A 40 -2.81 7.24 15.37
CA TRP A 40 -2.06 7.65 14.17
C TRP A 40 -2.04 6.62 13.03
N ASP A 41 -2.92 5.63 13.07
CA ASP A 41 -3.08 4.63 12.02
C ASP A 41 -4.22 5.02 11.07
N TRP A 42 -3.87 5.14 9.80
CA TRP A 42 -4.74 5.58 8.72
C TRP A 42 -4.56 4.67 7.54
N GLU A 43 -5.67 4.21 6.96
CA GLU A 43 -5.61 3.19 5.92
C GLU A 43 -6.64 3.45 4.83
N ASP A 44 -6.18 3.47 3.58
CA ASP A 44 -7.02 3.39 2.39
C ASP A 44 -6.92 1.99 1.76
N ALA A 45 -7.73 1.72 0.73
CA ALA A 45 -7.78 0.41 0.10
C ALA A 45 -6.45 0.01 -0.57
N ILE A 46 -5.68 0.97 -1.10
CA ILE A 46 -4.38 0.67 -1.71
C ILE A 46 -3.31 0.38 -0.65
N GLY A 47 -3.38 1.05 0.51
CA GLY A 47 -2.58 0.73 1.69
C GLY A 47 -2.84 -0.69 2.20
N ALA A 48 -4.11 -1.07 2.34
CA ALA A 48 -4.52 -2.42 2.71
C ALA A 48 -3.94 -3.47 1.75
N ALA A 49 -4.21 -3.34 0.44
CA ALA A 49 -3.67 -4.23 -0.58
C ALA A 49 -2.12 -4.27 -0.58
N GLY A 50 -1.50 -3.13 -0.27
CA GLY A 50 -0.06 -2.95 -0.17
C GLY A 50 0.59 -3.79 0.94
N HIS A 51 0.04 -3.79 2.15
CA HIS A 51 0.67 -4.51 3.27
C HIS A 51 0.32 -6.00 3.31
N VAL A 52 -0.85 -6.40 2.78
CA VAL A 52 -1.20 -7.83 2.64
C VAL A 52 -0.59 -8.49 1.40
N GLY A 53 -0.02 -7.72 0.46
CA GLY A 53 0.61 -8.25 -0.74
C GLY A 53 -0.39 -8.77 -1.78
N ILE A 54 -1.33 -7.92 -2.22
CA ILE A 54 -2.24 -8.22 -3.34
C ILE A 54 -1.90 -7.28 -4.51
N PRO A 55 -0.87 -7.59 -5.34
CA PRO A 55 -0.41 -6.71 -6.41
C PRO A 55 -1.47 -6.38 -7.45
N GLU A 56 -2.34 -7.33 -7.77
CA GLU A 56 -3.40 -7.16 -8.78
C GLU A 56 -4.43 -6.14 -8.33
N LEU A 57 -4.77 -6.13 -7.04
CA LEU A 57 -5.70 -5.15 -6.47
C LEU A 57 -5.06 -3.76 -6.39
N ALA A 58 -3.82 -3.68 -5.91
CA ALA A 58 -3.11 -2.40 -5.86
C ALA A 58 -2.95 -1.80 -7.26
N THR A 59 -2.62 -2.61 -8.27
CA THR A 59 -2.52 -2.19 -9.68
C THR A 59 -3.87 -1.72 -10.21
N PHE A 60 -4.95 -2.45 -9.96
CA PHE A 60 -6.30 -2.02 -10.34
C PHE A 60 -6.67 -0.66 -9.73
N LEU A 61 -6.38 -0.44 -8.44
CA LEU A 61 -6.65 0.83 -7.78
C LEU A 61 -5.79 1.96 -8.37
N LEU A 62 -4.53 1.69 -8.73
CA LEU A 62 -3.66 2.65 -9.42
C LEU A 62 -4.20 3.04 -10.80
N ASP A 63 -4.68 2.08 -11.58
CA ASP A 63 -5.29 2.32 -12.89
C ASP A 63 -6.55 3.20 -12.80
N LYS A 64 -7.20 3.21 -11.62
CA LYS A 64 -8.32 4.11 -11.31
C LYS A 64 -7.89 5.48 -10.76
N GLY A 65 -6.61 5.68 -10.48
CA GLY A 65 -6.07 6.95 -9.95
C GLY A 65 -5.91 6.99 -8.43
N ALA A 66 -5.82 5.83 -7.76
CA ALA A 66 -5.41 5.81 -6.36
C ALA A 66 -3.98 6.35 -6.19
N ARG A 67 -3.69 6.93 -5.03
CA ARG A 67 -2.39 7.53 -4.73
C ARG A 67 -1.48 6.51 -4.03
N PRO A 68 -0.40 6.02 -4.66
CA PRO A 68 0.49 5.06 -4.00
C PRO A 68 1.34 5.73 -2.92
N THR A 69 1.68 4.96 -1.90
CA THR A 69 2.77 5.27 -0.95
C THR A 69 4.07 4.60 -1.41
N ILE A 70 5.21 4.97 -0.80
CA ILE A 70 6.47 4.26 -1.03
C ILE A 70 6.36 2.77 -0.66
N CYS A 71 5.54 2.42 0.33
CA CYS A 71 5.29 1.05 0.75
C CYS A 71 4.57 0.24 -0.34
N VAL A 72 3.56 0.83 -0.99
CA VAL A 72 2.88 0.21 -2.14
C VAL A 72 3.85 0.07 -3.32
N ALA A 73 4.67 1.10 -3.60
CA ALA A 73 5.68 1.04 -4.65
C ALA A 73 6.71 -0.08 -4.39
N ALA A 74 7.09 -0.30 -3.14
CA ALA A 74 7.98 -1.38 -2.74
C ALA A 74 7.35 -2.76 -2.92
N MET A 75 6.10 -2.95 -2.48
CA MET A 75 5.35 -4.19 -2.71
C MET A 75 5.21 -4.50 -4.21
N LEU A 76 4.97 -3.48 -5.05
CA LEU A 76 4.85 -3.62 -6.49
C LEU A 76 6.20 -3.73 -7.23
N GLY A 77 7.33 -3.81 -6.53
CA GLY A 77 8.66 -3.98 -7.15
C GLY A 77 9.16 -2.77 -7.93
N LYS A 78 8.66 -1.55 -7.67
CA LYS A 78 9.03 -0.34 -8.42
C LYS A 78 10.36 0.24 -7.94
N ILE A 79 11.46 -0.48 -8.17
CA ILE A 79 12.79 -0.16 -7.65
C ILE A 79 13.26 1.27 -7.98
N ALA A 80 13.04 1.73 -9.21
CA ALA A 80 13.44 3.07 -9.63
C ALA A 80 12.73 4.17 -8.80
N VAL A 81 11.44 3.96 -8.51
CA VAL A 81 10.64 4.86 -7.67
C VAL A 81 11.12 4.83 -6.23
N VAL A 82 11.33 3.64 -5.67
CA VAL A 82 11.81 3.47 -4.28
C VAL A 82 13.17 4.13 -4.09
N LYS A 83 14.13 3.89 -4.99
CA LYS A 83 15.45 4.53 -4.97
C LYS A 83 15.32 6.05 -5.04
N ALA A 84 14.56 6.58 -6.01
CA ALA A 84 14.39 8.02 -6.15
C ALA A 84 13.76 8.66 -4.90
N TYR A 85 12.76 8.01 -4.30
CA TYR A 85 12.11 8.49 -3.08
C TYR A 85 13.09 8.54 -1.90
N ILE A 86 13.88 7.48 -1.69
CA ILE A 86 14.87 7.42 -0.60
C ILE A 86 16.05 8.37 -0.86
N THR A 87 16.45 8.58 -2.12
CA THR A 87 17.45 9.59 -2.47
C THR A 87 16.97 11.00 -2.12
N ALA A 88 15.71 11.33 -2.43
CA ALA A 88 15.13 12.64 -2.09
C ALA A 88 14.89 12.80 -0.59
N TYR A 89 14.51 11.72 0.10
CA TYR A 89 14.12 11.71 1.51
C TYR A 89 14.74 10.51 2.26
N PRO A 90 16.00 10.61 2.71
CA PRO A 90 16.75 9.47 3.27
C PRO A 90 16.08 8.76 4.45
N GLN A 91 15.28 9.47 5.26
CA GLN A 91 14.53 8.92 6.38
C GLN A 91 13.46 7.91 5.95
N MET A 92 13.01 7.95 4.69
CA MET A 92 11.97 7.08 4.17
C MET A 92 12.42 5.64 3.97
N LYS A 93 13.71 5.34 4.13
CA LYS A 93 14.19 3.96 4.20
C LYS A 93 13.52 3.16 5.33
N ASP A 94 13.11 3.83 6.41
CA ASP A 94 12.43 3.24 7.57
C ASP A 94 10.93 3.63 7.59
N ALA A 95 10.34 3.92 6.43
CA ALA A 95 8.92 4.26 6.33
C ALA A 95 8.03 3.10 6.80
N VAL A 96 6.86 3.45 7.32
CA VAL A 96 5.82 2.50 7.72
C VAL A 96 4.51 2.81 6.99
N GLY A 97 3.80 1.77 6.60
CA GLY A 97 2.43 1.83 6.12
C GLY A 97 1.42 1.67 7.27
N PRO A 98 0.16 1.31 6.94
CA PRO A 98 -0.86 0.96 7.92
C PRO A 98 -0.36 -0.04 8.96
N HIS A 99 -0.88 0.05 10.17
CA HIS A 99 -0.53 -0.82 11.29
C HIS A 99 0.96 -0.80 11.67
N LYS A 100 1.67 0.27 11.30
CA LYS A 100 3.13 0.41 11.47
C LYS A 100 3.93 -0.67 10.73
N ILE A 101 3.35 -1.29 9.71
CA ILE A 101 4.03 -2.33 8.92
C ILE A 101 5.14 -1.66 8.11
N SER A 102 6.37 -2.12 8.28
CA SER A 102 7.54 -1.50 7.68
C SER A 102 7.59 -1.60 6.15
N LEU A 103 8.35 -0.71 5.53
CA LEU A 103 8.67 -0.74 4.12
C LEU A 103 9.27 -2.09 3.69
N VAL A 104 10.12 -2.69 4.52
CA VAL A 104 10.72 -4.01 4.29
C VAL A 104 9.64 -5.10 4.27
N ARG A 105 8.67 -5.07 5.18
CA ARG A 105 7.54 -6.03 5.20
C ARG A 105 6.68 -5.92 3.95
N HIS A 106 6.44 -4.71 3.43
CA HIS A 106 5.73 -4.53 2.17
C HIS A 106 6.51 -5.12 0.98
N ALA A 107 7.82 -4.91 0.92
CA ALA A 107 8.66 -5.55 -0.10
C ALA A 107 8.62 -7.08 0.01
N LYS A 108 8.63 -7.65 1.22
CA LYS A 108 8.46 -9.10 1.42
C LYS A 108 7.08 -9.60 0.95
N ALA A 109 6.02 -8.84 1.24
CA ALA A 109 4.66 -9.18 0.81
C ALA A 109 4.53 -9.19 -0.73
N GLY A 110 5.34 -8.40 -1.45
CA GLY A 110 5.40 -8.38 -2.91
C GLY A 110 6.02 -9.61 -3.58
N GLY A 111 6.62 -10.52 -2.80
CA GLY A 111 7.20 -11.76 -3.30
C GLY A 111 8.30 -11.54 -4.35
N GLU A 112 8.34 -12.41 -5.37
CA GLU A 112 9.39 -12.38 -6.40
C GLU A 112 9.45 -11.04 -7.16
N ASN A 113 8.30 -10.39 -7.39
CA ASN A 113 8.23 -9.10 -8.08
C ASN A 113 8.99 -8.00 -7.32
N ALA A 114 9.07 -8.09 -5.99
CA ALA A 114 9.69 -7.09 -5.13
C ALA A 114 11.11 -7.49 -4.67
N LYS A 115 11.68 -8.57 -5.23
CA LYS A 115 12.98 -9.08 -4.81
C LYS A 115 14.10 -8.04 -4.88
N GLU A 116 14.22 -7.32 -6.01
CA GLU A 116 15.25 -6.27 -6.16
C GLU A 116 15.06 -5.13 -5.14
N VAL A 117 13.82 -4.81 -4.79
CA VAL A 117 13.51 -3.82 -3.75
C VAL A 117 13.95 -4.33 -2.39
N LEU A 118 13.63 -5.57 -2.04
CA LEU A 118 14.02 -6.17 -0.78
C LEU A 118 15.54 -6.25 -0.61
N GLU A 119 16.26 -6.64 -1.67
CA GLU A 119 17.72 -6.67 -1.70
C GLU A 119 18.31 -5.28 -1.49
N TYR A 120 17.79 -4.26 -2.20
CA TYR A 120 18.21 -2.88 -2.04
C TYR A 120 17.97 -2.34 -0.62
N LEU A 121 16.77 -2.52 -0.08
CA LEU A 121 16.42 -2.05 1.28
C LEU A 121 17.29 -2.71 2.35
N THR A 122 17.58 -4.00 2.18
CA THR A 122 18.49 -4.75 3.05
C THR A 122 19.90 -4.17 2.98
N ALA A 123 20.42 -3.92 1.78
CA ALA A 123 21.76 -3.38 1.56
C ALA A 123 21.98 -1.99 2.19
N ILE A 124 20.93 -1.16 2.27
CA ILE A 124 21.00 0.17 2.89
C ILE A 124 20.65 0.16 4.40
N GLY A 125 20.41 -1.02 4.98
CA GLY A 125 20.07 -1.18 6.39
C GLY A 125 18.72 -0.54 6.77
N ALA A 126 17.69 -0.74 5.95
CA ALA A 126 16.32 -0.41 6.30
C ALA A 126 15.80 -1.33 7.42
N LYS A 127 15.01 -0.77 8.34
CA LYS A 127 14.44 -1.52 9.46
C LYS A 127 13.19 -2.28 9.05
N GLU A 128 13.01 -3.41 9.71
CA GLU A 128 11.81 -4.25 9.61
C GLU A 128 10.83 -3.98 10.74
#